data_AF-A0A261FTQ2-F1
#
_entry.id   AF-A0A261FTQ2-F1
#
_cell.length_a   1.000
_cell.length_b   1.000
_cell.length_c   1.000
_cell.angle_alpha   90.00
_cell.angle_beta   90.00
_cell.angle_gamma   90.00
#
_symmetry.space_group_name_H-M   'P 1'
#
loop_
_entity.id
_entity.type
_entity.pdbx_description
1 polymer ?
#
loop_
_entity_poly.entity_id
_entity_poly.type
_entity_poly.pdbx_seq_one_letter_code
_entity_poly.pdbx_strand_id
1 'polypeptide(L)'
;MIICWYTPVGKVIDHSVIAVSLERMSNTTSQPESHDGDAQQQSQQNQQPYAQQYPPPQGQPYPPYMQQYPQQYQQYPQSPYPAQPQPYPPINPEQARRRAQRKTVGRLAGLILAYQAIFTGASLVAGLIMGVIATIQRVAGENLSQTPSPETFRRIEQDLAQTSLQWVGVMSIISVVVGFLFILLMRHRSILTRAFWLGDAGNPSNSAAPQHARMRPAWFAVFVALIIGIQGVLQLIQIAFAALGVPLVSPTSDSIDEAAITVSMWLYIGLIGPIVEEVVFRGVLMRELKPIGKNFAIITSSFMFALFHDDVVQGVFAFGCGLVFAFVAMEYSLIWSIALHIFNNAILGGVLSEFAASFGDAGNLVYGVTLMIVGIVGLIVVLVKYGWGLREYARVNRSAPGTYWNWTSGLFLTFAILNGMAALGSFTIAMTTA
;
A
#
# COMPACT_ATOMS: atom_id res chain seq x y z
N MET A 1 -28.38 42.87 -3.51
CA MET A 1 -29.16 42.55 -4.72
C MET A 1 -28.15 42.45 -5.86
N ILE A 2 -27.92 41.23 -6.33
CA ILE A 2 -26.85 40.81 -7.24
C ILE A 2 -27.44 40.67 -8.63
N ILE A 3 -26.85 41.27 -9.66
CA ILE A 3 -27.02 40.81 -11.05
C ILE A 3 -25.67 40.88 -11.79
N CYS A 4 -25.23 39.67 -12.16
CA CYS A 4 -24.46 39.23 -13.33
C CYS A 4 -23.49 40.17 -14.05
N TRP A 5 -22.24 39.69 -14.14
CA TRP A 5 -21.57 39.59 -15.44
C TRP A 5 -21.22 38.13 -15.73
N TYR A 6 -21.76 37.65 -16.84
CA TYR A 6 -21.46 36.39 -17.51
C TYR A 6 -20.25 36.63 -18.41
N THR A 7 -19.23 35.77 -18.34
CA THR A 7 -18.29 35.58 -19.46
C THR A 7 -18.21 34.10 -19.79
N PRO A 8 -18.32 33.71 -21.08
CA PRO A 8 -18.47 32.32 -21.47
C PRO A 8 -17.10 31.63 -21.55
N VAL A 9 -16.85 30.64 -20.71
CA VAL A 9 -15.76 29.68 -20.92
C VAL A 9 -16.34 28.49 -21.69
N GLY A 10 -16.17 28.51 -23.02
CA GLY A 10 -16.41 27.36 -23.87
C GLY A 10 -15.21 26.40 -23.85
N LYS A 11 -15.50 25.12 -23.55
CA LYS A 11 -14.83 23.87 -24.01
C LYS A 11 -13.28 23.87 -23.91
N VAL A 12 -12.63 23.06 -23.07
CA VAL A 12 -12.64 21.59 -23.05
C VAL A 12 -12.30 21.14 -21.62
N ILE A 13 -13.28 20.60 -20.90
CA ILE A 13 -13.03 19.83 -19.67
C ILE A 13 -13.19 18.37 -20.06
N ASP A 14 -12.11 17.60 -19.97
CA ASP A 14 -12.20 16.15 -20.09
C ASP A 14 -12.74 15.58 -18.78
N HIS A 15 -14.06 15.37 -18.77
CA HIS A 15 -14.85 14.85 -17.67
C HIS A 15 -14.61 13.35 -17.44
N SER A 16 -13.43 12.92 -16.97
CA SER A 16 -13.20 11.47 -16.77
C SER A 16 -12.51 11.03 -15.47
N VAL A 17 -12.39 11.91 -14.46
CA VAL A 17 -12.04 11.49 -13.08
C VAL A 17 -13.05 12.00 -12.03
N ILE A 18 -13.82 13.05 -12.35
CA ILE A 18 -14.96 13.52 -11.51
C ILE A 18 -16.31 12.97 -12.02
N ALA A 19 -16.41 12.58 -13.30
CA ALA A 19 -17.67 12.11 -13.90
C ALA A 19 -18.08 10.70 -13.46
N VAL A 20 -17.14 9.85 -13.04
CA VAL A 20 -17.45 8.50 -12.54
C VAL A 20 -18.32 8.55 -11.27
N SER A 21 -18.32 9.67 -10.54
CA SER A 21 -19.19 9.89 -9.38
C SER A 21 -20.48 10.67 -9.70
N LEU A 22 -20.53 11.46 -10.78
CA LEU A 22 -21.70 12.29 -11.11
C LEU A 22 -22.70 11.58 -12.05
N GLU A 23 -22.26 10.69 -12.93
CA GLU A 23 -23.16 9.84 -13.75
C GLU A 23 -23.94 8.81 -12.90
N ARG A 24 -23.44 8.49 -11.69
CA ARG A 24 -24.11 7.58 -10.74
C ARG A 24 -25.14 8.26 -9.83
N MET A 25 -25.28 9.59 -9.86
CA MET A 25 -26.25 10.32 -9.04
C MET A 25 -27.49 10.80 -9.80
N SER A 26 -27.54 10.66 -11.14
CA SER A 26 -28.74 11.01 -11.91
C SER A 26 -29.79 9.88 -12.01
N ASN A 27 -29.47 8.65 -11.60
CA ASN A 27 -30.36 7.48 -11.73
C ASN A 27 -30.89 6.89 -10.41
N THR A 28 -30.79 7.63 -9.30
CA THR A 28 -31.46 7.26 -8.03
C THR A 28 -32.14 8.46 -7.41
N THR A 29 -33.02 9.12 -8.17
CA THR A 29 -34.05 9.99 -7.61
C THR A 29 -35.32 9.93 -8.46
N SER A 30 -36.05 8.82 -8.36
CA SER A 30 -37.48 8.81 -8.62
C SER A 30 -38.15 7.92 -7.56
N GLN A 31 -38.66 8.60 -6.54
CA GLN A 31 -39.67 8.07 -5.61
C GLN A 31 -41.07 8.38 -6.18
N PRO A 32 -42.12 7.70 -5.69
CA PRO A 32 -43.17 7.13 -6.51
C PRO A 32 -44.31 8.11 -6.79
N GLU A 33 -44.88 8.06 -8.00
CA GLU A 33 -46.20 8.62 -8.26
C GLU A 33 -47.19 7.49 -8.55
N SER A 34 -48.27 7.56 -7.79
CA SER A 34 -49.51 6.81 -7.89
C SER A 34 -50.15 6.94 -9.27
N HIS A 35 -50.58 5.82 -9.86
CA HIS A 35 -51.80 5.81 -10.65
C HIS A 35 -52.44 4.41 -10.64
N ASP A 36 -53.68 4.39 -10.17
CA ASP A 36 -54.67 3.32 -10.36
C ASP A 36 -54.89 3.03 -11.84
N GLY A 37 -55.27 1.78 -12.14
CA GLY A 37 -56.08 1.47 -13.31
C GLY A 37 -55.56 0.36 -14.22
N ASP A 38 -56.27 -0.76 -14.14
CA ASP A 38 -56.56 -1.72 -15.22
C ASP A 38 -55.61 -2.90 -15.49
N ALA A 39 -56.20 -4.05 -15.20
CA ALA A 39 -55.73 -5.39 -15.41
C ALA A 39 -55.65 -5.75 -16.91
N GLN A 40 -54.57 -6.43 -17.31
CA GLN A 40 -54.66 -7.48 -18.31
C GLN A 40 -53.77 -8.68 -17.92
N GLN A 41 -54.44 -9.83 -17.87
CA GLN A 41 -53.89 -11.16 -17.62
C GLN A 41 -52.84 -11.54 -18.68
N GLN A 42 -51.71 -12.09 -18.24
CA GLN A 42 -51.00 -13.10 -19.02
C GLN A 42 -50.40 -14.15 -18.08
N SER A 43 -50.88 -15.37 -18.28
CA SER A 43 -50.57 -16.60 -17.57
C SER A 43 -49.19 -17.13 -17.95
N GLN A 44 -48.35 -17.43 -16.95
CA GLN A 44 -47.26 -18.39 -17.09
C GLN A 44 -47.34 -19.42 -15.96
N GLN A 45 -47.54 -20.66 -16.39
CA GLN A 45 -47.70 -21.87 -15.58
C GLN A 45 -46.41 -22.19 -14.80
N ASN A 46 -46.56 -22.36 -13.49
CA ASN A 46 -45.57 -23.02 -12.63
C ASN A 46 -45.57 -24.53 -12.90
N GLN A 47 -44.42 -25.11 -13.24
CA GLN A 47 -44.21 -26.56 -13.23
C GLN A 47 -43.67 -26.99 -11.85
N GLN A 48 -44.39 -27.87 -11.16
CA GLN A 48 -43.94 -28.58 -9.95
C GLN A 48 -43.26 -29.91 -10.33
N PRO A 49 -42.20 -30.36 -9.62
CA PRO A 49 -41.67 -31.70 -9.79
C PRO A 49 -42.43 -32.76 -8.98
N TYR A 50 -42.55 -33.94 -9.60
CA TYR A 50 -43.32 -35.12 -9.20
C TYR A 50 -42.92 -35.74 -7.84
N ALA A 51 -43.93 -36.10 -7.04
CA ALA A 51 -43.80 -36.94 -5.86
C ALA A 51 -44.01 -38.43 -6.22
N GLN A 52 -43.11 -39.31 -5.78
CA GLN A 52 -43.27 -40.77 -5.91
C GLN A 52 -44.17 -41.32 -4.80
N GLN A 53 -45.21 -42.07 -5.18
CA GLN A 53 -46.14 -42.76 -4.28
C GLN A 53 -45.64 -44.19 -3.98
N TYR A 54 -45.73 -44.62 -2.72
CA TYR A 54 -45.57 -46.02 -2.30
C TYR A 54 -46.95 -46.70 -2.10
N PRO A 55 -47.10 -48.02 -2.37
CA PRO A 55 -48.39 -48.73 -2.28
C PRO A 55 -48.75 -49.17 -0.84
N PRO A 56 -50.04 -49.48 -0.56
CA PRO A 56 -50.53 -49.69 0.80
C PRO A 56 -50.35 -51.15 1.29
N PRO A 57 -50.21 -51.41 2.61
CA PRO A 57 -50.23 -52.77 3.13
C PRO A 57 -51.66 -53.30 3.38
N GLN A 58 -51.89 -54.56 3.02
CA GLN A 58 -53.12 -55.34 3.26
C GLN A 58 -53.21 -55.84 4.72
N GLY A 59 -54.44 -56.04 5.19
CA GLY A 59 -54.79 -56.15 6.61
C GLY A 59 -54.51 -57.47 7.34
N GLN A 60 -54.59 -57.40 8.66
CA GLN A 60 -54.65 -58.51 9.64
C GLN A 60 -55.61 -58.11 10.78
N PRO A 61 -56.31 -59.05 11.43
CA PRO A 61 -57.45 -58.77 12.30
C PRO A 61 -57.07 -58.44 13.75
N TYR A 62 -57.87 -57.59 14.41
CA TYR A 62 -57.71 -57.23 15.83
C TYR A 62 -58.12 -58.37 16.78
N PRO A 63 -57.33 -58.70 17.82
CA PRO A 63 -57.78 -59.53 18.93
C PRO A 63 -58.45 -58.70 20.05
N PRO A 64 -59.31 -59.31 20.89
CA PRO A 64 -60.16 -58.59 21.83
C PRO A 64 -59.42 -58.12 23.09
N TYR A 65 -59.93 -57.01 23.61
CA TYR A 65 -59.56 -56.29 24.82
C TYR A 65 -59.30 -57.24 26.01
N MET A 66 -58.05 -57.31 26.47
CA MET A 66 -57.69 -57.90 27.76
C MET A 66 -57.57 -56.82 28.84
N GLN A 67 -58.15 -57.13 30.00
CA GLN A 67 -58.18 -56.32 31.22
C GLN A 67 -56.78 -55.94 31.72
N GLN A 68 -56.64 -54.69 32.14
CA GLN A 68 -55.44 -54.15 32.77
C GLN A 68 -55.25 -54.72 34.18
N TYR A 69 -54.08 -55.33 34.43
CA TYR A 69 -53.54 -55.50 35.77
C TYR A 69 -52.58 -54.31 36.07
N PRO A 70 -52.53 -53.78 37.31
CA PRO A 70 -51.69 -52.64 37.62
C PRO A 70 -50.20 -53.01 37.55
N GLN A 71 -49.49 -52.38 36.61
CA GLN A 71 -48.03 -52.42 36.49
C GLN A 71 -47.38 -51.70 37.69
N GLN A 72 -46.52 -52.40 38.43
CA GLN A 72 -45.56 -51.76 39.32
C GLN A 72 -44.49 -51.08 38.47
N TYR A 73 -44.48 -49.75 38.47
CA TYR A 73 -43.49 -48.95 37.75
C TYR A 73 -42.12 -49.05 38.43
N GLN A 74 -41.20 -49.83 37.86
CA GLN A 74 -39.77 -49.65 38.11
C GLN A 74 -39.31 -48.38 37.40
N GLN A 75 -38.88 -47.38 38.18
CA GLN A 75 -38.26 -46.16 37.67
C GLN A 75 -36.90 -46.50 37.06
N TYR A 76 -36.76 -46.33 35.75
CA TYR A 76 -35.45 -46.26 35.10
C TYR A 76 -34.82 -44.89 35.38
N PRO A 77 -33.52 -44.80 35.73
CA PRO A 77 -32.86 -43.51 35.90
C PRO A 77 -32.86 -42.75 34.57
N GLN A 78 -33.41 -41.53 34.56
CA GLN A 78 -33.30 -40.66 33.40
C GLN A 78 -31.85 -40.20 33.26
N SER A 79 -31.21 -40.52 32.13
CA SER A 79 -29.98 -39.83 31.74
C SER A 79 -30.28 -38.33 31.62
N PRO A 80 -29.47 -37.44 32.21
CA PRO A 80 -29.66 -36.01 32.05
C PRO A 80 -29.50 -35.68 30.56
N TYR A 81 -30.50 -34.99 29.99
CA TYR A 81 -30.37 -34.37 28.68
C TYR A 81 -29.09 -33.52 28.64
N PRO A 82 -28.28 -33.57 27.57
CA PRO A 82 -27.16 -32.64 27.44
C PRO A 82 -27.72 -31.22 27.51
N ALA A 83 -27.13 -30.40 28.39
CA ALA A 83 -27.54 -29.02 28.60
C ALA A 83 -27.62 -28.31 27.25
N GLN A 84 -28.76 -27.66 26.98
CA GLN A 84 -28.92 -26.74 25.85
C GLN A 84 -27.75 -25.74 25.87
N PRO A 85 -27.04 -25.53 24.75
CA PRO A 85 -25.96 -24.57 24.71
C PRO A 85 -26.51 -23.21 25.13
N GLN A 86 -25.93 -22.62 26.18
CA GLN A 86 -26.32 -21.30 26.65
C GLN A 86 -26.22 -20.31 25.46
N PRO A 87 -27.26 -19.49 25.20
CA PRO A 87 -27.17 -18.50 24.15
C PRO A 87 -26.02 -17.54 24.46
N TYR A 88 -25.05 -17.45 23.55
CA TYR A 88 -23.96 -16.49 23.67
C TYR A 88 -24.55 -15.08 23.87
N PRO A 89 -24.02 -14.26 24.79
CA PRO A 89 -24.49 -12.89 24.94
C PRO A 89 -24.37 -12.17 23.58
N PRO A 90 -25.37 -11.37 23.18
CA PRO A 90 -25.38 -10.72 21.87
C PRO A 90 -24.16 -9.81 21.75
N ILE A 91 -23.22 -10.19 20.89
CA ILE A 91 -22.05 -9.36 20.60
C ILE A 91 -22.55 -8.12 19.88
N ASN A 92 -22.24 -6.92 20.40
CA ASN A 92 -22.53 -5.67 19.71
C ASN A 92 -21.88 -5.69 18.31
N PRO A 93 -22.67 -5.67 17.21
CA PRO A 93 -22.12 -5.82 15.85
C PRO A 93 -21.10 -4.75 15.48
N GLU A 94 -21.24 -3.53 16.01
CA GLU A 94 -20.29 -2.46 15.77
C GLU A 94 -18.95 -2.71 16.47
N GLN A 95 -18.99 -3.21 17.70
CA GLN A 95 -17.77 -3.59 18.43
C GLN A 95 -17.05 -4.75 17.74
N ALA A 96 -17.80 -5.75 17.27
CA ALA A 96 -17.24 -6.85 16.47
C ALA A 96 -16.57 -6.34 15.19
N ARG A 97 -17.23 -5.43 14.45
CA ARG A 97 -16.68 -4.79 13.25
C ARG A 97 -15.39 -4.03 13.54
N ARG A 98 -15.38 -3.18 14.58
CA ARG A 98 -14.19 -2.41 14.98
C ARG A 98 -13.02 -3.33 15.37
N ARG A 99 -13.31 -4.40 16.12
CA ARG A 99 -12.29 -5.41 16.49
C ARG A 99 -11.73 -6.13 15.26
N ALA A 100 -12.57 -6.51 14.31
CA ALA A 100 -12.15 -7.14 13.07
C ALA A 100 -11.28 -6.21 12.22
N GLN A 101 -11.68 -4.95 12.03
CA GLN A 101 -10.90 -3.96 11.29
C GLN A 101 -9.52 -3.71 11.93
N ARG A 102 -9.47 -3.52 13.26
CA ARG A 102 -8.23 -3.36 14.02
C ARG A 102 -7.32 -4.59 13.88
N LYS A 103 -7.89 -5.80 13.89
CA LYS A 103 -7.13 -7.05 13.65
C LYS A 103 -6.56 -7.11 12.23
N THR A 104 -7.33 -6.67 11.22
CA THR A 104 -6.86 -6.59 9.83
C THR A 104 -5.69 -5.64 9.70
N VAL A 105 -5.80 -4.42 10.24
CA VAL A 105 -4.71 -3.42 10.23
C VAL A 105 -3.46 -3.96 10.92
N GLY A 106 -3.62 -4.55 12.11
CA GLY A 106 -2.48 -5.14 12.84
C GLY A 106 -1.84 -6.31 12.09
N ARG A 107 -2.63 -7.20 11.49
CA ARG A 107 -2.10 -8.32 10.69
C ARG A 107 -1.28 -7.83 9.49
N LEU A 108 -1.73 -6.78 8.83
CA LEU A 108 -1.03 -6.19 7.68
C LEU A 108 0.27 -5.50 8.10
N ALA A 109 0.25 -4.74 9.19
CA ALA A 109 1.47 -4.19 9.78
C ALA A 109 2.46 -5.27 10.21
N GLY A 110 1.98 -6.35 10.82
CA GLY A 110 2.80 -7.51 11.16
C GLY A 110 3.42 -8.20 9.95
N LEU A 111 2.70 -8.28 8.82
CA LEU A 111 3.25 -8.82 7.58
C LEU A 111 4.39 -7.96 7.04
N ILE A 112 4.24 -6.63 7.09
CA ILE A 112 5.28 -5.69 6.64
C ILE A 112 6.48 -5.72 7.58
N LEU A 113 6.28 -5.82 8.89
CA LEU A 113 7.36 -6.05 9.85
C LEU A 113 8.12 -7.35 9.55
N ALA A 114 7.41 -8.43 9.24
CA ALA A 114 8.06 -9.69 8.86
C ALA A 114 8.85 -9.56 7.55
N TYR A 115 8.31 -8.86 6.56
CA TYR A 115 9.03 -8.52 5.33
C TYR A 115 10.30 -7.70 5.62
N GLN A 116 10.22 -6.67 6.46
CA GLN A 116 11.36 -5.86 6.88
C GLN A 116 12.41 -6.72 7.57
N ALA A 117 12.02 -7.57 8.52
CA ALA A 117 12.94 -8.46 9.21
C ALA A 117 13.64 -9.45 8.25
N ILE A 118 12.93 -9.99 7.26
CA ILE A 118 13.51 -10.89 6.25
C ILE A 118 14.45 -10.13 5.32
N PHE A 119 14.06 -8.94 4.86
CA PHE A 119 14.91 -8.07 4.05
C PHE A 119 16.21 -7.72 4.77
N THR A 120 16.11 -7.22 6.01
CA THR A 120 17.27 -6.89 6.85
C THR A 120 18.12 -8.13 7.14
N GLY A 121 17.49 -9.27 7.47
CA GLY A 121 18.20 -10.52 7.71
C GLY A 121 18.98 -11.01 6.48
N ALA A 122 18.38 -10.93 5.29
CA ALA A 122 19.05 -11.27 4.03
C ALA A 122 20.24 -10.34 3.77
N SER A 123 20.08 -9.04 4.01
CA SER A 123 21.16 -8.05 3.85
C SER A 123 22.33 -8.33 4.80
N LEU A 124 22.05 -8.63 6.08
CA LEU A 124 23.06 -8.98 7.07
C LEU A 124 23.83 -10.27 6.69
N VAL A 125 23.12 -11.32 6.28
CA VAL A 125 23.75 -12.58 5.87
C VAL A 125 24.63 -12.36 4.64
N ALA A 126 24.13 -11.64 3.66
CA ALA A 126 24.85 -11.41 2.42
C ALA A 126 26.09 -10.52 2.66
N GLY A 127 25.97 -9.48 3.50
CA GLY A 127 27.09 -8.66 3.98
C GLY A 127 28.15 -9.48 4.73
N LEU A 128 27.76 -10.38 5.63
CA LEU A 128 28.68 -11.27 6.34
C LEU A 128 29.45 -12.20 5.39
N ILE A 129 28.75 -12.81 4.42
CA ILE A 129 29.37 -13.68 3.42
C ILE A 129 30.44 -12.92 2.64
N MET A 130 30.14 -11.70 2.19
CA MET A 130 31.12 -10.91 1.44
C MET A 130 32.26 -10.39 2.30
N GLY A 131 32.00 -10.05 3.56
CA GLY A 131 33.05 -9.74 4.52
C GLY A 131 34.06 -10.90 4.63
N VAL A 132 33.56 -12.14 4.80
CA VAL A 132 34.40 -13.34 4.88
C VAL A 132 35.17 -13.57 3.58
N ILE A 133 34.52 -13.48 2.41
CA ILE A 133 35.19 -13.64 1.12
C ILE A 133 36.30 -12.60 0.93
N ALA A 134 36.02 -11.33 1.24
CA ALA A 134 36.98 -10.25 1.13
C ALA A 134 38.17 -10.43 2.09
N THR A 135 37.96 -10.99 3.27
CA THR A 135 39.05 -11.34 4.20
C THR A 135 39.86 -12.53 3.67
N ILE A 136 39.23 -13.60 3.20
CA ILE A 136 39.93 -14.79 2.67
C ILE A 136 40.81 -14.42 1.47
N GLN A 137 40.29 -13.64 0.53
CA GLN A 137 41.05 -13.20 -0.65
C GLN A 137 42.30 -12.41 -0.28
N ARG A 138 42.23 -11.59 0.78
CA ARG A 138 43.38 -10.84 1.28
C ARG A 138 44.39 -11.72 2.03
N VAL A 139 43.92 -12.58 2.94
CA VAL A 139 44.77 -13.51 3.69
C VAL A 139 45.47 -14.50 2.78
N ALA A 140 44.80 -14.95 1.71
CA ALA A 140 45.41 -15.82 0.70
C ALA A 140 46.41 -15.09 -0.21
N GLY A 141 46.31 -13.76 -0.32
CA GLY A 141 47.18 -12.92 -1.13
C GLY A 141 48.40 -12.35 -0.39
N GLU A 142 48.39 -12.34 0.94
CA GLU A 142 49.47 -11.78 1.77
C GLU A 142 50.25 -12.88 2.52
N ASN A 143 51.59 -12.83 2.47
CA ASN A 143 52.44 -13.58 3.38
C ASN A 143 52.37 -12.92 4.77
N LEU A 144 51.41 -13.34 5.59
CA LEU A 144 51.12 -12.83 6.95
C LEU A 144 52.18 -13.23 8.01
N SER A 145 53.46 -13.06 7.70
CA SER A 145 54.56 -13.35 8.63
C SER A 145 54.85 -12.23 9.65
N GLN A 146 54.17 -11.08 9.57
CA GLN A 146 54.35 -9.96 10.50
C GLN A 146 53.01 -9.33 10.90
N THR A 147 52.89 -8.92 12.16
CA THR A 147 51.75 -8.12 12.64
C THR A 147 51.63 -6.83 11.83
N PRO A 148 50.46 -6.51 11.24
CA PRO A 148 50.28 -5.30 10.43
C PRO A 148 50.60 -4.05 11.26
N SER A 149 51.31 -3.09 10.66
CA SER A 149 51.48 -1.78 11.28
C SER A 149 50.12 -1.06 11.39
N PRO A 150 49.94 -0.10 12.31
CA PRO A 150 48.69 0.68 12.40
C PRO A 150 48.29 1.38 11.08
N GLU A 151 49.26 1.78 10.26
CA GLU A 151 49.01 2.36 8.93
C GLU A 151 48.52 1.31 7.94
N THR A 152 49.12 0.12 7.96
CA THR A 152 48.68 -1.04 7.15
C THR A 152 47.25 -1.43 7.53
N PHE A 153 46.94 -1.44 8.83
CA PHE A 153 45.60 -1.72 9.33
C PHE A 153 44.57 -0.70 8.83
N ARG A 154 44.88 0.60 8.90
CA ARG A 154 44.01 1.66 8.37
C ARG A 154 43.78 1.55 6.86
N ARG A 155 44.82 1.21 6.09
CA ARG A 155 44.67 0.97 4.64
C ARG A 155 43.77 -0.23 4.35
N ILE A 156 43.95 -1.33 5.10
CA ILE A 156 43.09 -2.50 5.00
C ILE A 156 41.64 -2.12 5.31
N GLU A 157 41.40 -1.37 6.38
CA GLU A 157 40.06 -0.89 6.77
C GLU A 157 39.42 -0.03 5.67
N GLN A 158 40.14 0.94 5.12
CA GLN A 158 39.68 1.80 4.03
C GLN A 158 39.39 1.00 2.74
N ASP A 159 40.25 0.07 2.37
CA ASP A 159 40.04 -0.78 1.21
C ASP A 159 38.84 -1.72 1.40
N LEU A 160 38.63 -2.25 2.62
CA LEU A 160 37.43 -3.03 2.94
C LEU A 160 36.17 -2.18 2.81
N ALA A 161 36.19 -0.95 3.34
CA ALA A 161 35.08 -0.02 3.23
C ALA A 161 34.75 0.29 1.75
N GLN A 162 35.74 0.63 0.93
CA GLN A 162 35.54 0.88 -0.50
C GLN A 162 35.07 -0.36 -1.27
N THR A 163 35.66 -1.52 -0.99
CA THR A 163 35.22 -2.78 -1.60
C THR A 163 33.76 -3.06 -1.23
N SER A 164 33.37 -2.79 0.02
CA SER A 164 32.00 -3.02 0.49
C SER A 164 30.97 -2.19 -0.29
N LEU A 165 31.27 -0.92 -0.58
CA LEU A 165 30.40 -0.03 -1.36
C LEU A 165 30.08 -0.59 -2.76
N GLN A 166 31.04 -1.22 -3.43
CA GLN A 166 30.82 -1.84 -4.74
C GLN A 166 29.82 -3.00 -4.71
N TRP A 167 29.67 -3.66 -3.56
CA TRP A 167 28.78 -4.81 -3.38
C TRP A 167 27.42 -4.43 -2.79
N VAL A 168 27.26 -3.22 -2.23
CA VAL A 168 26.00 -2.76 -1.63
C VAL A 168 24.82 -2.94 -2.58
N GLY A 169 24.96 -2.54 -3.85
CA GLY A 169 23.89 -2.71 -4.84
C GLY A 169 23.48 -4.16 -5.05
N VAL A 170 24.44 -5.09 -5.15
CA VAL A 170 24.17 -6.52 -5.30
C VAL A 170 23.46 -7.07 -4.05
N MET A 171 23.90 -6.66 -2.86
CA MET A 171 23.27 -7.04 -1.60
C MET A 171 21.83 -6.58 -1.49
N SER A 172 21.56 -5.34 -1.89
CA SER A 172 20.23 -4.78 -1.90
C SER A 172 19.30 -5.54 -2.86
N ILE A 173 19.79 -5.92 -4.05
CA ILE A 173 19.04 -6.76 -5.00
C ILE A 173 18.73 -8.13 -4.39
N ILE A 174 19.71 -8.81 -3.80
CA ILE A 174 19.48 -10.12 -3.17
C ILE A 174 18.43 -9.99 -2.05
N SER A 175 18.58 -8.98 -1.21
CA SER A 175 17.70 -8.74 -0.06
C SER A 175 16.27 -8.46 -0.49
N VAL A 176 16.07 -7.60 -1.50
CA VAL A 176 14.73 -7.26 -2.00
C VAL A 176 14.09 -8.44 -2.72
N VAL A 177 14.87 -9.26 -3.44
CA VAL A 177 14.37 -10.48 -4.08
C VAL A 177 13.93 -11.49 -3.03
N VAL A 178 14.73 -11.73 -1.99
CA VAL A 178 14.36 -12.63 -0.88
C VAL A 178 13.09 -12.14 -0.17
N GLY A 179 13.00 -10.84 0.13
CA GLY A 179 11.80 -10.24 0.70
C GLY A 179 10.57 -10.36 -0.21
N PHE A 180 10.74 -10.13 -1.51
CA PHE A 180 9.66 -10.28 -2.49
C PHE A 180 9.19 -11.73 -2.59
N LEU A 181 10.11 -12.71 -2.61
CA LEU A 181 9.76 -14.14 -2.61
C LEU A 181 8.96 -14.53 -1.36
N PHE A 182 9.30 -13.97 -0.19
CA PHE A 182 8.51 -14.15 1.02
C PHE A 182 7.08 -13.61 0.86
N ILE A 183 6.91 -12.38 0.37
CA ILE A 183 5.59 -11.79 0.14
C ILE A 183 4.81 -12.58 -0.91
N LEU A 184 5.48 -13.00 -1.98
CA LEU A 184 4.91 -13.83 -3.03
C LEU A 184 4.40 -15.15 -2.45
N LEU A 185 5.19 -15.85 -1.63
CA LEU A 185 4.75 -17.08 -0.96
C LEU A 185 3.51 -16.84 -0.09
N MET A 186 3.53 -15.76 0.71
CA MET A 186 2.45 -15.39 1.63
C MET A 186 1.17 -14.90 0.93
N ARG A 187 1.25 -14.42 -0.33
CA ARG A 187 0.14 -13.78 -1.06
C ARG A 187 0.00 -14.22 -2.53
N HIS A 188 0.55 -15.37 -2.91
CA HIS A 188 0.59 -15.86 -4.30
C HIS A 188 -0.79 -15.89 -4.96
N ARG A 189 -1.84 -16.30 -4.23
CA ARG A 189 -3.23 -16.35 -4.74
C ARG A 189 -3.79 -14.99 -5.12
N SER A 190 -3.25 -13.91 -4.56
CA SER A 190 -3.62 -12.55 -4.91
C SER A 190 -2.69 -12.03 -6.01
N ILE A 191 -1.37 -12.06 -5.77
CA ILE A 191 -0.35 -11.44 -6.63
C ILE A 191 -0.34 -12.02 -8.05
N LEU A 192 -0.57 -13.33 -8.22
CA LEU A 192 -0.51 -13.98 -9.53
C LEU A 192 -1.76 -13.74 -10.38
N THR A 193 -2.73 -12.95 -9.91
CA THR A 193 -3.96 -12.66 -10.66
C THR A 193 -3.82 -11.42 -11.53
N ARG A 194 -4.43 -11.42 -12.72
CA ARG A 194 -4.50 -10.22 -13.57
C ARG A 194 -5.15 -9.03 -12.85
N ALA A 195 -6.17 -9.31 -12.03
CA ALA A 195 -6.90 -8.33 -11.25
C ALA A 195 -6.04 -7.61 -10.19
N PHE A 196 -4.95 -8.24 -9.74
CA PHE A 196 -3.98 -7.61 -8.85
C PHE A 196 -3.23 -6.47 -9.53
N TRP A 197 -2.77 -6.69 -10.76
CA TRP A 197 -1.92 -5.75 -11.49
C TRP A 197 -2.73 -4.67 -12.22
N LEU A 198 -3.80 -5.07 -12.90
CA LEU A 198 -4.56 -4.20 -13.80
C LEU A 198 -5.86 -3.66 -13.20
N GLY A 199 -6.25 -4.15 -12.02
CA GLY A 199 -7.56 -3.91 -11.43
C GLY A 199 -8.63 -4.88 -11.92
N ASP A 200 -9.77 -4.89 -11.23
CA ASP A 200 -10.91 -5.72 -11.62
C ASP A 200 -11.46 -5.19 -12.96
N ALA A 201 -11.43 -6.03 -13.99
CA ALA A 201 -12.21 -5.78 -15.19
C ALA A 201 -13.67 -5.87 -14.77
N GLY A 202 -14.32 -4.73 -14.53
CA GLY A 202 -15.67 -4.67 -14.01
C GLY A 202 -16.55 -5.66 -14.76
N ASN A 203 -17.17 -6.59 -14.05
CA ASN A 203 -18.06 -7.56 -14.66
C ASN A 203 -19.19 -6.77 -15.37
N PRO A 204 -19.40 -6.93 -16.69
CA PRO A 204 -20.44 -6.20 -17.42
C PRO A 204 -21.84 -6.41 -16.80
N SER A 205 -22.05 -7.52 -16.08
CA SER A 205 -23.32 -7.82 -15.40
C SER A 205 -23.46 -7.19 -14.00
N ASN A 206 -22.40 -6.61 -13.43
CA ASN A 206 -22.40 -5.95 -12.11
C ASN A 206 -21.95 -4.50 -12.25
N SER A 207 -22.88 -3.62 -12.59
CA SER A 207 -22.71 -2.17 -12.76
C SER A 207 -22.20 -1.43 -11.51
N ALA A 208 -22.15 -2.10 -10.35
CA ALA A 208 -21.65 -1.55 -9.09
C ALA A 208 -20.12 -1.68 -8.89
N ALA A 209 -19.45 -2.60 -9.61
CA ALA A 209 -18.00 -2.76 -9.46
C ALA A 209 -17.25 -1.51 -9.98
N PRO A 210 -16.40 -0.86 -9.18
CA PRO A 210 -15.65 0.31 -9.64
C PRO A 210 -14.67 -0.12 -10.73
N GLN A 211 -14.93 0.29 -11.97
CA GLN A 211 -13.96 0.13 -13.06
C GLN A 211 -12.81 1.12 -12.84
N HIS A 212 -11.60 0.60 -12.90
CA HIS A 212 -10.39 1.41 -12.93
C HIS A 212 -10.39 2.32 -14.18
N ALA A 213 -10.01 3.58 -13.98
CA ALA A 213 -9.89 4.54 -15.06
C ALA A 213 -8.71 4.18 -15.98
N ARG A 214 -8.84 4.47 -17.28
CA ARG A 214 -7.73 4.33 -18.23
C ARG A 214 -6.76 5.49 -18.05
N MET A 215 -5.48 5.20 -17.85
CA MET A 215 -4.44 6.23 -17.78
C MET A 215 -4.25 6.87 -19.15
N ARG A 216 -4.24 8.20 -19.20
CA ARG A 216 -3.93 8.99 -20.39
C ARG A 216 -2.56 9.66 -20.21
N PRO A 217 -1.78 9.89 -21.28
CA PRO A 217 -0.47 10.53 -21.16
C PRO A 217 -0.50 11.87 -20.43
N ALA A 218 -1.54 12.68 -20.64
CA ALA A 218 -1.72 13.95 -19.93
C ALA A 218 -1.90 13.77 -18.41
N TRP A 219 -2.61 12.72 -17.97
CA TRP A 219 -2.78 12.43 -16.54
C TRP A 219 -1.47 11.93 -15.93
N PHE A 220 -0.72 11.09 -16.65
CA PHE A 220 0.61 10.68 -16.22
C PHE A 220 1.54 11.89 -16.01
N ALA A 221 1.55 12.83 -16.97
CA ALA A 221 2.32 14.07 -16.85
C ALA A 221 1.87 14.94 -15.65
N VAL A 222 0.57 15.00 -15.36
CA VAL A 222 0.05 15.69 -14.16
C VAL A 222 0.58 15.04 -12.87
N PHE A 223 0.60 13.70 -12.78
CA PHE A 223 1.14 13.01 -11.61
C PHE A 223 2.65 13.18 -11.46
N VAL A 224 3.40 13.16 -12.57
CA VAL A 224 4.83 13.51 -12.58
C VAL A 224 5.06 14.94 -12.08
N ALA A 225 4.26 15.91 -12.56
CA ALA A 225 4.35 17.29 -12.10
C ALA A 225 4.05 17.44 -10.60
N LEU A 226 3.10 16.66 -10.05
CA LEU A 226 2.85 16.62 -8.61
C LEU A 226 4.05 16.09 -7.83
N ILE A 227 4.70 15.03 -8.31
CA ILE A 227 5.88 14.43 -7.66
C ILE A 227 7.05 15.40 -7.66
N ILE A 228 7.37 16.02 -8.81
CA ILE A 228 8.42 17.05 -8.91
C ILE A 228 8.05 18.25 -8.01
N GLY A 229 6.77 18.61 -7.94
CA GLY A 229 6.26 19.63 -7.03
C GLY A 229 6.49 19.32 -5.56
N ILE A 230 6.23 18.09 -5.13
CA ILE A 230 6.50 17.62 -3.76
C ILE A 230 8.01 17.71 -3.47
N GLN A 231 8.86 17.28 -4.40
CA GLN A 231 10.32 17.44 -4.28
C GLN A 231 10.72 18.91 -4.14
N GLY A 232 10.16 19.79 -4.97
CA GLY A 232 10.44 21.23 -4.92
C GLY A 232 10.02 21.87 -3.60
N VAL A 233 8.86 21.49 -3.04
CA VAL A 233 8.44 21.96 -1.71
C VAL A 233 9.42 21.50 -0.64
N LEU A 234 9.86 20.24 -0.69
CA LEU A 234 10.83 19.73 0.28
C LEU A 234 12.19 20.43 0.16
N GLN A 235 12.67 20.71 -1.05
CA GLN A 235 13.89 21.50 -1.24
C GLN A 235 13.76 22.92 -0.69
N LEU A 236 12.61 23.59 -0.89
CA LEU A 236 12.36 24.90 -0.28
C LEU A 236 12.37 24.84 1.25
N ILE A 237 11.80 23.79 1.85
CA ILE A 237 11.86 23.57 3.30
C ILE A 237 13.31 23.41 3.75
N GLN A 238 14.11 22.58 3.08
CA GLN A 238 15.52 22.39 3.41
C GLN A 238 16.32 23.69 3.30
N ILE A 239 16.10 24.49 2.25
CA ILE A 239 16.74 25.81 2.09
C ILE A 239 16.34 26.77 3.22
N ALA A 240 15.05 26.81 3.58
CA ALA A 240 14.57 27.66 4.66
C ALA A 240 15.20 27.29 6.01
N PHE A 241 15.29 26.00 6.31
CA PHE A 241 15.91 25.49 7.54
C PHE A 241 17.44 25.72 7.55
N ALA A 242 18.12 25.52 6.42
CA ALA A 242 19.53 25.85 6.27
C ALA A 242 19.79 27.35 6.49
N ALA A 243 18.92 28.23 5.99
CA ALA A 243 19.01 29.68 6.23
C ALA A 243 18.81 30.07 7.71
N LEU A 244 18.14 29.22 8.49
CA LEU A 244 17.99 29.37 9.94
C LEU A 244 19.15 28.73 10.73
N GLY A 245 20.17 28.19 10.05
CA GLY A 245 21.32 27.53 10.67
C GLY A 245 21.05 26.10 11.13
N VAL A 246 19.98 25.46 10.66
CA VAL A 246 19.60 24.08 11.00
C VAL A 246 19.41 23.28 9.71
N PRO A 247 20.47 22.93 8.97
CA PRO A 247 20.34 22.21 7.71
C PRO A 247 19.69 20.84 7.95
N LEU A 248 18.60 20.53 7.24
CA LEU A 248 17.95 19.23 7.34
C LEU A 248 18.69 18.24 6.42
N VAL A 249 19.42 17.30 7.01
CA VAL A 249 20.20 16.29 6.29
C VAL A 249 19.40 14.99 6.17
N SER A 250 19.60 14.25 5.07
CA SER A 250 18.96 12.97 4.76
C SER A 250 20.03 11.87 4.66
N PRO A 251 20.45 11.23 5.77
CA PRO A 251 21.47 10.19 5.76
C PRO A 251 21.25 9.09 4.75
N THR A 252 19.99 8.67 4.58
CA THR A 252 19.69 7.60 3.63
C THR A 252 19.94 8.07 2.20
N SER A 253 19.60 9.32 1.87
CA SER A 253 19.91 9.89 0.55
C SER A 253 21.41 10.00 0.33
N ASP A 254 22.17 10.50 1.30
CA ASP A 254 23.62 10.64 1.19
C ASP A 254 24.29 9.26 0.98
N SER A 255 23.87 8.25 1.75
CA SER A 255 24.38 6.88 1.61
C SER A 255 24.03 6.25 0.25
N ILE A 256 22.87 6.59 -0.29
CA ILE A 256 22.43 6.15 -1.61
C ILE A 256 23.30 6.79 -2.68
N ASP A 257 23.52 8.10 -2.61
CA ASP A 257 24.32 8.85 -3.59
C ASP A 257 25.78 8.35 -3.60
N GLU A 258 26.35 8.05 -2.44
CA GLU A 258 27.68 7.43 -2.33
C GLU A 258 27.73 6.01 -2.94
N ALA A 259 26.68 5.21 -2.78
CA ALA A 259 26.62 3.84 -3.29
C ALA A 259 26.14 3.72 -4.74
N ALA A 260 25.48 4.75 -5.30
CA ALA A 260 24.86 4.76 -6.61
C ALA A 260 25.85 4.72 -7.79
N ILE A 261 27.15 4.64 -7.52
CA ILE A 261 28.22 4.48 -8.52
C ILE A 261 28.17 3.14 -9.28
N THR A 262 27.32 2.19 -8.86
CA THR A 262 27.21 0.86 -9.50
C THR A 262 25.90 0.67 -10.24
N VAL A 263 25.95 -0.01 -11.38
CA VAL A 263 24.75 -0.41 -12.15
C VAL A 263 23.80 -1.25 -11.28
N SER A 264 24.32 -2.09 -10.38
CA SER A 264 23.50 -2.86 -9.44
C SER A 264 22.72 -1.97 -8.48
N MET A 265 23.33 -0.91 -7.95
CA MET A 265 22.65 0.00 -7.03
C MET A 265 21.60 0.84 -7.78
N TRP A 266 21.91 1.29 -9.00
CA TRP A 266 20.95 1.95 -9.87
C TRP A 266 19.75 1.05 -10.22
N LEU A 267 19.97 -0.24 -10.54
CA LEU A 267 18.90 -1.20 -10.80
C LEU A 267 18.04 -1.46 -9.55
N TYR A 268 18.66 -1.49 -8.37
CA TYR A 268 17.93 -1.63 -7.12
C TYR A 268 17.03 -0.42 -6.85
N ILE A 269 17.60 0.79 -6.77
CA ILE A 269 16.86 2.01 -6.39
C ILE A 269 15.89 2.43 -7.50
N GLY A 270 16.32 2.35 -8.75
CA GLY A 270 15.56 2.85 -9.89
C GLY A 270 14.43 1.93 -10.33
N LEU A 271 14.60 0.61 -10.18
CA LEU A 271 13.72 -0.37 -10.82
C LEU A 271 13.16 -1.42 -9.86
N ILE A 272 14.02 -2.26 -9.28
CA ILE A 272 13.57 -3.46 -8.54
C ILE A 272 12.91 -3.06 -7.21
N GLY A 273 13.52 -2.15 -6.46
CA GLY A 273 12.97 -1.58 -5.21
C GLY A 273 11.58 -0.99 -5.43
N PRO A 274 11.42 0.00 -6.33
CA PRO A 274 10.12 0.59 -6.64
C PRO A 274 9.04 -0.42 -7.02
N ILE A 275 9.36 -1.46 -7.81
CA ILE A 275 8.41 -2.52 -8.16
C ILE A 275 7.94 -3.27 -6.91
N VAL A 276 8.89 -3.75 -6.10
CA VAL A 276 8.58 -4.57 -4.92
C VAL A 276 7.84 -3.75 -3.86
N GLU A 277 8.26 -2.51 -3.62
CA GLU A 277 7.60 -1.60 -2.71
C GLU A 277 6.14 -1.34 -3.11
N GLU A 278 5.88 -1.07 -4.39
CA GLU A 278 4.50 -0.88 -4.87
C GLU A 278 3.66 -2.16 -4.71
N VAL A 279 4.23 -3.34 -4.97
CA VAL A 279 3.55 -4.62 -4.71
C VAL A 279 3.19 -4.77 -3.24
N VAL A 280 4.12 -4.46 -2.32
CA VAL A 280 3.91 -4.60 -0.87
C VAL A 280 2.89 -3.58 -0.36
N PHE A 281 3.10 -2.29 -0.64
CA PHE A 281 2.30 -1.22 -0.05
C PHE A 281 0.98 -1.01 -0.80
N ARG A 282 0.98 -0.99 -2.13
CA ARG A 282 -0.24 -0.68 -2.91
C ARG A 282 -0.98 -1.96 -3.30
N GLY A 283 -0.23 -2.98 -3.70
CA GLY A 283 -0.80 -4.26 -4.11
C GLY A 283 -1.38 -5.08 -2.95
N VAL A 284 -0.61 -5.27 -1.87
CA VAL A 284 -1.02 -6.10 -0.72
C VAL A 284 -1.69 -5.27 0.37
N LEU A 285 -0.98 -4.30 0.96
CA LEU A 285 -1.49 -3.51 2.10
C LEU A 285 -2.74 -2.69 1.73
N MET A 286 -2.63 -1.76 0.78
CA MET A 286 -3.71 -0.85 0.43
C MET A 286 -4.95 -1.61 -0.08
N ARG A 287 -4.76 -2.67 -0.88
CA ARG A 287 -5.87 -3.50 -1.39
C ARG A 287 -6.64 -4.18 -0.25
N GLU A 288 -5.97 -4.72 0.76
CA GLU A 288 -6.62 -5.32 1.92
C GLU A 288 -7.25 -4.28 2.86
N LEU A 289 -6.76 -3.03 2.86
CA LEU A 289 -7.34 -1.92 3.63
C LEU A 289 -8.54 -1.24 2.93
N LYS A 290 -8.65 -1.34 1.60
CA LYS A 290 -9.71 -0.72 0.79
C LYS A 290 -11.13 -0.98 1.33
N PRO A 291 -11.51 -2.20 1.77
CA PRO A 291 -12.84 -2.47 2.34
C PRO A 291 -13.14 -1.71 3.65
N ILE A 292 -12.12 -1.23 4.37
CA ILE A 292 -12.28 -0.42 5.59
C ILE A 292 -12.61 1.03 5.23
N GLY A 293 -12.07 1.52 4.10
CA GLY A 293 -12.35 2.84 3.54
C GLY A 293 -11.25 3.27 2.58
N LYS A 294 -11.62 3.88 1.44
CA LYS A 294 -10.68 4.31 0.40
C LYS A 294 -9.65 5.31 0.92
N ASN A 295 -10.09 6.43 1.53
CA ASN A 295 -9.15 7.42 2.08
C ASN A 295 -8.25 6.83 3.17
N PHE A 296 -8.82 6.00 4.05
CA PHE A 296 -8.06 5.33 5.09
C PHE A 296 -6.97 4.42 4.50
N ALA A 297 -7.29 3.66 3.45
CA ALA A 297 -6.32 2.80 2.76
C ALA A 297 -5.20 3.61 2.11
N ILE A 298 -5.53 4.71 1.42
CA ILE A 298 -4.54 5.63 0.81
C ILE A 298 -3.62 6.18 1.89
N ILE A 299 -4.18 6.82 2.92
CA ILE A 299 -3.39 7.48 3.97
C ILE A 299 -2.55 6.48 4.77
N THR A 300 -3.14 5.34 5.16
CA THR A 300 -2.41 4.33 5.94
C THR A 300 -1.29 3.70 5.12
N SER A 301 -1.53 3.40 3.83
CA SER A 301 -0.48 2.86 2.96
C SER A 301 0.66 3.85 2.77
N SER A 302 0.36 5.13 2.51
CA SER A 302 1.38 6.17 2.33
C SER A 302 2.16 6.43 3.61
N PHE A 303 1.48 6.43 4.77
CA PHE A 303 2.12 6.61 6.07
C PHE A 303 3.05 5.46 6.41
N MET A 304 2.63 4.21 6.20
CA MET A 304 3.49 3.06 6.43
C MET A 304 4.68 3.01 5.47
N PHE A 305 4.46 3.38 4.20
CA PHE A 305 5.53 3.51 3.22
C PHE A 305 6.56 4.59 3.64
N ALA A 306 6.11 5.74 4.13
CA ALA A 306 6.98 6.81 4.61
C ALA A 306 7.85 6.36 5.80
N LEU A 307 7.24 5.70 6.79
CA LEU A 307 7.99 5.21 7.95
C LEU A 307 9.03 4.15 7.56
N PHE A 308 8.73 3.32 6.56
CA PHE A 308 9.64 2.27 6.08
C PHE A 308 10.96 2.79 5.50
N HIS A 309 11.09 4.10 5.23
CA HIS A 309 12.34 4.68 4.72
C HIS A 309 13.38 4.95 5.82
N ASP A 310 13.02 4.80 7.11
CA ASP A 310 13.92 4.95 8.26
C ASP A 310 14.72 6.27 8.26
N ASP A 311 14.16 7.33 7.65
CA ASP A 311 14.75 8.66 7.51
C ASP A 311 13.64 9.72 7.56
N VAL A 312 13.89 10.82 8.27
CA VAL A 312 12.88 11.88 8.46
C VAL A 312 12.65 12.69 7.19
N VAL A 313 13.70 13.14 6.51
CA VAL A 313 13.60 13.99 5.32
C VAL A 313 13.07 13.19 4.14
N GLN A 314 13.64 12.00 3.91
CA GLN A 314 13.18 11.06 2.90
C GLN A 314 11.78 10.54 3.22
N GLY A 315 11.46 10.29 4.49
CA GLY A 315 10.12 9.87 4.92
C GLY A 315 9.05 10.91 4.60
N VAL A 316 9.33 12.20 4.79
CA VAL A 316 8.39 13.29 4.41
C VAL A 316 8.16 13.31 2.89
N PHE A 317 9.23 13.18 2.09
CA PHE A 317 9.11 13.03 0.64
C PHE A 317 8.28 11.81 0.24
N ALA A 318 8.63 10.65 0.81
CA ALA A 318 7.99 9.37 0.55
C ALA A 318 6.51 9.37 0.95
N PHE A 319 6.12 10.07 2.01
CA PHE A 319 4.72 10.25 2.37
C PHE A 319 3.95 11.00 1.29
N GLY A 320 4.48 12.14 0.83
CA GLY A 320 3.87 12.97 -0.21
C GLY A 320 3.72 12.22 -1.53
N CYS A 321 4.81 11.67 -2.06
CA CYS A 321 4.80 10.83 -3.26
C CYS A 321 3.92 9.59 -3.06
N GLY A 322 3.95 9.03 -1.86
CA GLY A 322 3.18 7.86 -1.52
C GLY A 322 1.67 8.08 -1.59
N LEU A 323 1.17 9.28 -1.27
CA LEU A 323 -0.23 9.67 -1.49
C LEU A 323 -0.60 9.68 -2.99
N VAL A 324 0.31 10.18 -3.84
CA VAL A 324 0.12 10.19 -5.31
C VAL A 324 0.10 8.75 -5.84
N PHE A 325 1.09 7.93 -5.48
CA PHE A 325 1.16 6.51 -5.87
C PHE A 325 -0.07 5.73 -5.41
N ALA A 326 -0.47 5.88 -4.14
CA ALA A 326 -1.65 5.23 -3.60
C ALA A 326 -2.94 5.65 -4.33
N PHE A 327 -3.10 6.94 -4.66
CA PHE A 327 -4.23 7.41 -5.46
C PHE A 327 -4.23 6.78 -6.87
N VAL A 328 -3.07 6.76 -7.53
CA VAL A 328 -2.94 6.17 -8.88
C VAL A 328 -3.22 4.67 -8.87
N ALA A 329 -2.72 3.95 -7.88
CA ALA A 329 -3.03 2.53 -7.70
C ALA A 329 -4.52 2.28 -7.40
N MET A 330 -5.17 3.16 -6.64
CA MET A 330 -6.57 3.03 -6.24
C MET A 330 -7.54 3.26 -7.41
N GLU A 331 -7.25 4.23 -8.27
CA GLU A 331 -8.18 4.69 -9.32
C GLU A 331 -7.77 4.26 -10.74
N TYR A 332 -6.50 3.94 -11.01
CA TYR A 332 -6.02 3.52 -12.33
C TYR A 332 -5.51 2.08 -12.36
N SER A 333 -4.36 1.78 -11.76
CA SER A 333 -3.86 0.40 -11.62
C SER A 333 -2.56 0.37 -10.84
N LEU A 334 -2.19 -0.80 -10.31
CA LEU A 334 -0.89 -1.01 -9.69
C LEU A 334 0.27 -0.75 -10.67
N ILE A 335 0.13 -1.17 -11.93
CA ILE A 335 1.17 -0.95 -12.96
C ILE A 335 1.45 0.54 -13.19
N TRP A 336 0.42 1.38 -13.15
CA TRP A 336 0.61 2.83 -13.32
C TRP A 336 1.31 3.47 -12.13
N SER A 337 1.06 2.95 -10.93
CA SER A 337 1.79 3.36 -9.73
C SER A 337 3.26 2.95 -9.79
N ILE A 338 3.54 1.70 -10.20
CA ILE A 338 4.90 1.19 -10.47
C ILE A 338 5.60 2.06 -11.52
N ALA A 339 4.94 2.36 -12.63
CA ALA A 339 5.52 3.17 -13.70
C ALA A 339 5.89 4.59 -13.22
N LEU A 340 5.03 5.25 -12.43
CA LEU A 340 5.34 6.55 -11.84
C LEU A 340 6.49 6.46 -10.84
N HIS A 341 6.53 5.40 -10.04
CA HIS A 341 7.56 5.23 -9.03
C HIS A 341 8.95 4.96 -9.65
N ILE A 342 9.01 4.11 -10.68
CA ILE A 342 10.21 3.90 -11.51
C ILE A 342 10.61 5.20 -12.21
N PHE A 343 9.65 5.93 -12.80
CA PHE A 343 9.96 7.19 -13.47
C PHE A 343 10.61 8.20 -12.52
N ASN A 344 10.09 8.32 -11.30
CA ASN A 344 10.69 9.17 -10.27
C ASN A 344 12.13 8.74 -9.93
N ASN A 345 12.36 7.46 -9.66
CA ASN A 345 13.67 7.02 -9.17
C ASN A 345 14.69 6.80 -10.31
N ALA A 346 14.35 6.02 -11.34
CA ALA A 346 15.28 5.70 -12.41
C ALA A 346 15.52 6.87 -13.37
N ILE A 347 14.49 7.65 -13.71
CA ILE A 347 14.60 8.71 -14.73
C ILE A 347 14.96 10.05 -14.09
N LEU A 348 14.17 10.53 -13.12
CA LEU A 348 14.46 11.82 -12.48
C LEU A 348 15.68 11.69 -11.56
N GLY A 349 15.61 10.83 -10.54
CA GLY A 349 16.69 10.66 -9.57
C GLY A 349 17.95 9.98 -10.11
N GLY A 350 17.82 9.19 -11.19
CA GLY A 350 18.92 8.45 -11.82
C GLY A 350 19.44 9.14 -13.07
N VAL A 351 18.90 8.79 -14.24
CA VAL A 351 19.44 9.17 -15.56
C VAL A 351 19.61 10.68 -15.72
N LEU A 352 18.61 11.49 -15.36
CA LEU A 352 18.68 12.94 -15.54
C LEU A 352 19.59 13.60 -14.50
N SER A 353 19.57 13.11 -13.26
CA SER A 353 20.48 13.57 -12.20
C SER A 353 21.94 13.29 -12.55
N GLU A 354 22.26 12.06 -12.97
CA GLU A 354 23.60 11.65 -13.43
C GLU A 354 24.07 12.44 -14.66
N PHE A 355 23.16 12.67 -15.61
CA PHE A 355 23.46 13.53 -16.75
C PHE A 355 23.81 14.95 -16.32
N ALA A 356 23.08 15.51 -15.34
CA ALA A 356 23.41 16.83 -14.79
C ALA A 356 24.76 16.80 -14.04
N ALA A 357 25.02 15.76 -13.25
CA ALA A 357 26.27 15.57 -12.52
C ALA A 357 27.50 15.49 -13.44
N SER A 358 27.33 15.03 -14.69
CA SER A 358 28.41 15.02 -15.70
C SER A 358 28.95 16.43 -16.05
N PHE A 359 28.20 17.50 -15.72
CA PHE A 359 28.63 18.89 -15.86
C PHE A 359 29.20 19.48 -14.54
N GLY A 360 29.46 18.64 -13.52
CA GLY A 360 29.95 19.04 -12.21
C GLY A 360 28.91 19.76 -11.35
N ASP A 361 29.37 20.45 -10.30
CA ASP A 361 28.51 21.10 -9.29
C ASP A 361 27.52 22.10 -9.90
N ALA A 362 27.94 22.81 -10.96
CA ALA A 362 27.06 23.74 -11.67
C ALA A 362 25.89 23.02 -12.34
N GLY A 363 26.13 21.82 -12.91
CA GLY A 363 25.08 21.00 -13.50
C GLY A 363 24.07 20.52 -12.47
N ASN A 364 24.54 19.99 -11.34
CA ASN A 364 23.71 19.58 -10.21
C ASN A 364 22.85 20.73 -9.67
N LEU A 365 23.47 21.91 -9.48
CA LEU A 365 22.77 23.11 -9.04
C LEU A 365 21.66 23.52 -10.03
N VAL A 366 21.99 23.60 -11.33
CA VAL A 366 21.02 23.98 -12.37
C VAL A 366 19.88 22.98 -12.43
N TYR A 367 20.17 21.68 -12.34
CA TYR A 367 19.16 20.63 -12.34
C TYR A 367 18.23 20.73 -11.14
N GLY A 368 18.78 20.83 -9.92
CA GLY A 368 18.02 20.99 -8.69
C GLY A 368 17.13 22.22 -8.71
N VAL A 369 17.67 23.39 -9.07
CA VAL A 369 16.90 24.64 -9.16
C VAL A 369 15.82 24.55 -10.24
N THR A 370 16.11 23.94 -11.39
CA THR A 370 15.13 23.76 -12.47
C THR A 370 13.98 22.87 -12.03
N LEU A 371 14.26 21.72 -11.43
CA LEU A 371 13.24 20.84 -10.88
C LEU A 371 12.41 21.55 -9.80
N MET A 372 13.04 22.32 -8.92
CA MET A 372 12.34 23.09 -7.90
C MET A 372 11.37 24.09 -8.52
N ILE A 373 11.83 24.93 -9.46
CA ILE A 373 10.99 25.96 -10.10
C ILE A 373 9.85 25.31 -10.90
N VAL A 374 10.18 24.38 -11.79
CA VAL A 374 9.18 23.68 -12.63
C VAL A 374 8.20 22.89 -11.76
N GLY A 375 8.69 22.25 -10.71
CA GLY A 375 7.88 21.51 -9.73
C GLY A 375 6.90 22.40 -9.00
N ILE A 376 7.35 23.51 -8.43
CA ILE A 376 6.48 24.43 -7.68
C ILE A 376 5.43 25.06 -8.60
N VAL A 377 5.82 25.52 -9.78
CA VAL A 377 4.86 26.06 -10.76
C VAL A 377 3.85 24.99 -11.18
N GLY A 378 4.32 23.79 -11.50
CA GLY A 378 3.47 22.65 -11.85
C GLY A 378 2.49 22.28 -10.74
N LEU A 379 2.95 22.20 -9.49
CA LEU A 379 2.13 21.94 -8.32
C LEU A 379 1.03 22.99 -8.15
N ILE A 380 1.38 24.28 -8.23
CA ILE A 380 0.41 25.38 -8.13
C ILE A 380 -0.64 25.25 -9.24
N VAL A 381 -0.23 25.04 -10.49
CA VAL A 381 -1.16 24.88 -11.62
C VAL A 381 -2.10 23.70 -11.41
N VAL A 382 -1.58 22.55 -10.97
CA VAL A 382 -2.38 21.35 -10.71
C VAL A 382 -3.37 21.59 -9.56
N LEU A 383 -2.94 22.23 -8.47
CA LEU A 383 -3.81 22.52 -7.32
C LEU A 383 -4.88 23.57 -7.65
N VAL A 384 -4.56 24.59 -8.43
CA VAL A 384 -5.54 25.59 -8.89
C VAL A 384 -6.57 24.94 -9.81
N LYS A 385 -6.14 24.11 -10.76
CA LYS A 385 -7.03 23.51 -11.77
C LYS A 385 -7.87 22.36 -11.21
N TYR A 386 -7.29 21.52 -10.35
CA TYR A 386 -7.90 20.25 -9.93
C TYR A 386 -8.11 20.14 -8.41
N GLY A 387 -7.66 21.10 -7.61
CA GLY A 387 -7.73 21.03 -6.15
C GLY A 387 -9.15 20.94 -5.60
N TRP A 388 -10.13 21.56 -6.26
CA TRP A 388 -11.54 21.39 -5.87
C TRP A 388 -12.02 19.95 -6.08
N GLY A 389 -11.66 19.34 -7.20
CA GLY A 389 -11.96 17.93 -7.47
C GLY A 389 -11.30 16.98 -6.47
N LEU A 390 -10.06 17.26 -6.04
CA LEU A 390 -9.37 16.48 -5.02
C LEU A 390 -10.06 16.59 -3.65
N ARG A 391 -10.50 17.80 -3.27
CA ARG A 391 -11.28 18.02 -2.04
C ARG A 391 -12.61 17.27 -2.07
N GLU A 392 -13.29 17.30 -3.21
CA GLU A 392 -14.55 16.60 -3.39
C GLU A 392 -14.35 15.07 -3.35
N TYR A 393 -13.31 14.56 -4.00
CA TYR A 393 -12.91 13.16 -3.91
C TYR A 393 -12.66 12.75 -2.46
N ALA A 394 -11.90 13.55 -1.70
CA ALA A 394 -11.62 13.29 -0.30
C ALA A 394 -12.90 13.32 0.56
N ARG A 395 -13.85 14.20 0.25
CA ARG A 395 -15.13 14.32 0.95
C ARG A 395 -16.03 13.11 0.71
N VAL A 396 -16.19 12.69 -0.55
CA VAL A 396 -17.05 11.56 -0.95
C VAL A 396 -16.49 10.23 -0.46
N ASN A 397 -15.17 10.08 -0.42
CA ASN A 397 -14.50 8.86 0.03
C ASN A 397 -14.11 8.89 1.52
N ARG A 398 -14.68 9.83 2.29
CA ARG A 398 -14.38 10.00 3.71
C ARG A 398 -14.68 8.72 4.48
N SER A 399 -13.71 8.27 5.27
CA SER A 399 -13.86 7.08 6.11
C SER A 399 -14.82 7.35 7.27
N ALA A 400 -15.50 6.30 7.73
CA ALA A 400 -16.42 6.40 8.87
C ALA A 400 -15.73 7.00 10.11
N PRO A 401 -16.46 7.72 10.97
CA PRO A 401 -15.91 8.21 12.23
C PRO A 401 -15.27 7.07 13.05
N GLY A 402 -14.07 7.31 13.57
CA GLY A 402 -13.33 6.31 14.35
C GLY A 402 -12.57 5.27 13.53
N THR A 403 -12.58 5.29 12.19
CA THR A 403 -11.80 4.33 11.38
C THR A 403 -10.30 4.37 11.71
N TYR A 404 -9.73 5.54 12.01
CA TYR A 404 -8.31 5.68 12.38
C TYR A 404 -7.98 5.08 13.75
N TRP A 405 -8.97 4.78 14.60
CA TRP A 405 -8.75 4.03 15.84
C TRP A 405 -8.14 2.65 15.58
N ASN A 406 -8.30 2.12 14.36
CA ASN A 406 -7.68 0.85 13.98
C ASN A 406 -6.13 0.90 14.01
N TRP A 407 -5.51 2.09 13.94
CA TRP A 407 -4.06 2.26 14.12
C TRP A 407 -3.59 1.91 15.54
N THR A 408 -4.48 1.88 16.52
CA THR A 408 -4.14 1.45 17.89
C THR A 408 -3.87 -0.06 18.00
N SER A 409 -3.95 -0.84 16.91
CA SER A 409 -3.58 -2.26 16.92
C SER A 409 -2.12 -2.43 17.34
N GLY A 410 -1.82 -3.45 18.16
CA GLY A 410 -0.48 -3.64 18.73
C GLY A 410 0.63 -3.69 17.66
N LEU A 411 0.46 -4.51 16.61
CA LEU A 411 1.45 -4.63 15.54
C LEU A 411 1.60 -3.36 14.69
N PHE A 412 0.55 -2.56 14.52
CA PHE A 412 0.68 -1.27 13.83
C PHE A 412 1.46 -0.27 14.70
N LEU A 413 1.19 -0.22 16.00
CA LEU A 413 1.95 0.60 16.92
C LEU A 413 3.41 0.15 16.99
N THR A 414 3.68 -1.14 17.04
CA THR A 414 5.05 -1.68 16.98
C THR A 414 5.75 -1.25 15.70
N PHE A 415 5.10 -1.40 14.53
CA PHE A 415 5.66 -0.94 13.26
C PHE A 415 5.97 0.56 13.29
N ALA A 416 5.00 1.37 13.72
CA ALA A 416 5.13 2.82 13.70
C ALA A 416 6.20 3.34 14.67
N ILE A 417 6.25 2.78 15.89
CA ILE A 417 7.24 3.16 16.91
C ILE A 417 8.62 2.71 16.47
N LEU A 418 8.79 1.46 16.01
CA LEU A 418 10.11 0.94 15.63
C LEU A 418 10.73 1.76 14.49
N ASN A 419 10.00 1.94 13.39
CA ASN A 419 10.48 2.69 12.23
C ASN A 419 10.59 4.20 12.53
N GLY A 420 9.65 4.75 13.30
CA GLY A 420 9.72 6.15 13.73
C GLY A 420 10.93 6.44 14.62
N MET A 421 11.26 5.54 15.55
CA MET A 421 12.47 5.67 16.38
C MET A 421 13.75 5.49 15.57
N ALA A 422 13.76 4.58 14.58
CA ALA A 422 14.89 4.41 13.67
C ALA A 422 15.13 5.70 12.86
N ALA A 423 14.08 6.26 12.26
CA ALA A 423 14.15 7.53 11.52
C ALA A 423 14.64 8.69 12.40
N LEU A 424 14.08 8.85 13.60
CA LEU A 424 14.52 9.90 14.54
C LEU A 424 15.96 9.69 15.02
N GLY A 425 16.37 8.45 15.26
CA GLY A 425 17.74 8.12 15.63
C GLY A 425 18.74 8.47 14.52
N SER A 426 18.45 8.02 13.29
CA SER A 426 19.26 8.34 12.10
C SER A 426 19.38 9.85 11.90
N PHE A 427 18.25 10.57 11.94
CA PHE A 427 18.21 12.01 11.80
C PHE A 427 18.99 12.74 12.91
N THR A 428 18.84 12.32 14.18
CA THR A 428 19.55 12.96 15.30
C THR A 428 21.05 12.80 15.17
N ILE A 429 21.52 11.61 14.79
CA ILE A 429 22.95 11.36 14.56
C ILE A 429 23.46 12.30 13.47
N ALA A 430 22.77 12.36 12.33
CA ALA A 430 23.12 13.21 11.20
C ALA A 430 23.24 14.69 11.58
N MET A 431 22.24 15.20 12.33
CA MET A 431 22.20 16.59 12.79
C MET A 431 23.32 16.93 13.78
N THR A 432 23.88 15.94 14.48
CA THR A 432 25.02 16.15 15.40
C THR A 432 26.38 16.02 14.72
N THR A 433 26.43 15.43 13.53
CA THR A 433 27.66 15.22 12.76
C THR A 433 27.82 16.21 11.60
N ALA A 434 26.74 16.87 11.19
CA ALA A 434 26.72 17.96 10.21
C ALA A 434 27.03 19.31 10.87
#